data_AF-A0AAD2FKU4-F1
#
_entry.id   AF-A0AAD2FKU4-F1
#
_cell.length_a   1.000
_cell.length_b   1.000
_cell.length_c   1.000
_cell.angle_alpha   90.00
_cell.angle_beta   90.00
_cell.angle_gamma   90.00
#
_symmetry.space_group_name_H-M   'P 1'
#
loop_
_entity.id
_entity.type
_entity.pdbx_description
1 polymer ?
#
loop_
_entity_poly.entity_id
_entity_poly.type
_entity_poly.pdbx_seq_one_letter_code
_entity_poly.pdbx_strand_id
1 'polypeptide(L)'
;MDTDVDNAFVVHWDGDRQMRFVNCKGVYVLEQLGADVKPGAKETSAMYCRQLSSVNKQPHFELSSKQNKYAGLGMTVKMATVQKNKEGFPPRQVKAAMEGRSAMHILNAPSTKRLKYAIRSGLIKNCPITEEAINHAEAIFGPDASTLKGKSTRPTPKKTYDDFFSPPEELYQHNRSITVCIDHMEIENAKFLTCIDTTVRYRSCIPVQNLKTDPVFDALDKI
;
A
#
# COMPACT_ATOMS: atom_id res chain seq x y z
N MET A 1 -25.58 44.77 8.87
CA MET A 1 -26.61 43.96 8.20
C MET A 1 -25.86 43.25 7.09
N ASP A 2 -25.19 42.13 7.33
CA ASP A 2 -25.77 40.88 7.85
C ASP A 2 -24.98 40.28 9.01
N THR A 3 -25.72 39.97 10.06
CA THR A 3 -25.39 39.03 11.13
C THR A 3 -25.88 37.64 10.72
N ASP A 4 -25.23 36.60 11.28
CA ASP A 4 -25.61 35.18 11.25
C ASP A 4 -25.14 34.40 10.00
N VAL A 5 -23.94 33.80 10.00
CA VAL A 5 -23.56 32.53 10.65
C VAL A 5 -24.30 31.31 10.08
N ASP A 6 -24.35 31.19 8.75
CA ASP A 6 -24.58 29.88 8.13
C ASP A 6 -23.24 29.12 8.01
N ASN A 7 -22.73 28.72 9.17
CA ASN A 7 -21.57 27.84 9.27
C ASN A 7 -21.95 26.38 8.96
N ALA A 8 -23.12 26.12 8.37
CA ALA A 8 -23.60 24.78 8.08
C ALA A 8 -24.59 24.75 6.90
N PHE A 9 -24.67 23.63 6.20
CA PHE A 9 -25.76 23.35 5.24
C PHE A 9 -26.35 21.96 5.50
N VAL A 10 -27.62 21.79 5.16
CA VAL A 10 -28.38 20.57 5.42
C VAL A 10 -28.77 19.91 4.10
N VAL A 11 -28.54 18.60 4.00
CA VAL A 11 -28.91 17.79 2.84
C VAL A 11 -30.06 16.88 3.22
N HIS A 12 -31.18 17.00 2.50
CA HIS A 12 -32.35 16.14 2.65
C HIS A 12 -32.25 14.98 1.66
N TRP A 13 -32.47 13.77 2.15
CA TRP A 13 -32.53 12.55 1.36
C TRP A 13 -33.71 11.80 1.93
N ASP A 14 -34.72 11.51 1.11
CA ASP A 14 -35.89 10.70 1.49
C ASP A 14 -36.73 11.29 2.64
N GLY A 15 -37.67 12.17 2.27
CA GLY A 15 -38.67 12.77 3.16
C GLY A 15 -38.06 13.50 4.36
N ASP A 16 -38.25 12.93 5.55
CA ASP A 16 -37.92 13.54 6.85
C ASP A 16 -36.48 13.32 7.31
N ARG A 17 -35.65 12.61 6.53
CA ARG A 17 -34.25 12.38 6.89
C ARG A 17 -33.37 13.50 6.37
N GLN A 18 -32.64 14.13 7.30
CA GLN A 18 -31.74 15.23 7.03
C GLN A 18 -30.34 14.97 7.60
N MET A 19 -29.31 15.37 6.85
CA MET A 19 -27.92 15.34 7.25
C MET A 19 -27.39 16.76 7.34
N ARG A 20 -26.83 17.15 8.49
CA ARG A 20 -26.27 18.50 8.73
C ARG A 20 -24.76 18.48 8.62
N PHE A 21 -24.21 19.38 7.82
CA PHE A 21 -22.78 19.54 7.60
C PHE A 21 -22.32 20.90 8.12
N VAL A 22 -21.36 20.93 9.03
CA VAL A 22 -20.86 22.16 9.68
C VAL A 22 -19.44 22.48 9.23
N ASN A 23 -19.16 23.73 8.87
CA ASN A 23 -17.86 24.24 8.49
C ASN A 23 -16.94 24.31 9.72
N CYS A 24 -15.94 23.44 9.74
CA CYS A 24 -14.86 23.43 10.72
C CYS A 24 -13.54 23.76 10.01
N LYS A 25 -13.10 25.03 10.12
CA LYS A 25 -11.82 25.52 9.56
C LYS A 25 -11.69 25.33 8.03
N GLY A 26 -12.75 25.63 7.28
CA GLY A 26 -12.77 25.56 5.82
C GLY A 26 -13.11 24.17 5.25
N VAL A 27 -13.43 23.20 6.11
CA VAL A 27 -13.88 21.86 5.72
C VAL A 27 -15.22 21.55 6.38
N TYR A 28 -16.21 21.13 5.61
CA TYR A 28 -17.53 20.76 6.12
C TYR A 28 -17.52 19.31 6.66
N VAL A 29 -17.97 19.12 7.90
CA VAL A 29 -17.99 17.83 8.61
C VAL A 29 -19.42 17.46 8.97
N LEU A 30 -19.80 16.19 8.80
CA LEU A 30 -21.13 15.67 9.14
C LEU A 30 -21.33 15.63 10.66
N GLU A 31 -22.37 16.29 11.16
CA GLU A 31 -22.76 16.28 12.57
C GLU A 31 -23.69 15.08 12.83
N GLN A 32 -23.21 14.08 13.58
CA GLN A 32 -24.03 12.94 13.99
C GLN A 32 -24.81 13.29 15.27
N LEU A 33 -26.11 13.54 15.13
CA LEU A 33 -27.02 13.75 16.26
C LEU A 33 -27.33 12.42 16.96
N GLY A 34 -26.89 12.28 18.21
CA GLY A 34 -27.41 11.28 19.15
C GLY A 34 -26.37 10.34 19.79
N ALA A 35 -25.77 10.77 20.90
CA ALA A 35 -25.31 9.88 21.97
C ALA A 35 -25.44 10.63 23.30
N ASP A 36 -26.25 10.10 24.21
CA ASP A 36 -26.71 10.76 25.44
C ASP A 36 -25.56 11.20 26.36
N VAL A 37 -25.49 12.49 26.67
CA VAL A 37 -24.60 13.07 27.68
C VAL A 37 -25.32 13.04 29.05
N LYS A 38 -24.74 12.33 30.04
CA LYS A 38 -25.28 12.30 31.42
C LYS A 38 -25.20 13.68 32.09
N PRO A 39 -26.21 14.09 32.87
CA PRO A 39 -26.27 15.43 33.45
C PRO A 39 -25.29 15.56 34.63
N GLY A 40 -24.38 16.53 34.54
CA GLY A 40 -23.42 16.86 35.63
C GLY A 40 -21.96 17.05 35.20
N ALA A 41 -21.60 16.75 33.95
CA ALA A 41 -20.27 17.07 33.43
C ALA A 41 -20.25 18.52 32.95
N LYS A 42 -19.35 19.34 33.54
CA LYS A 42 -19.05 20.70 33.06
C LYS A 42 -18.80 20.65 31.55
N GLU A 43 -19.43 21.56 30.81
CA GLU A 43 -19.30 21.70 29.36
C GLU A 43 -17.82 21.77 28.96
N THR A 44 -17.27 20.61 28.64
CA THR A 44 -16.13 20.52 27.74
C THR A 44 -16.78 20.25 26.42
N SER A 45 -16.91 21.29 25.60
CA SER A 45 -17.08 21.09 24.17
C SER A 45 -15.97 20.13 23.77
N ALA A 46 -16.34 18.89 23.46
CA ALA A 46 -15.42 17.91 22.94
C ALA A 46 -15.05 18.39 21.53
N MET A 47 -14.19 19.40 21.47
CA MET A 47 -13.46 19.73 20.28
C MET A 47 -12.68 18.48 19.92
N TYR A 48 -13.23 17.67 19.03
CA TYR A 48 -12.39 16.85 18.17
C TYR A 48 -11.72 17.77 17.14
N CYS A 49 -11.02 18.80 17.63
CA CYS A 49 -9.85 19.27 16.94
C CYS A 49 -8.90 18.08 16.98
N ARG A 50 -8.77 17.35 15.87
CA ARG A 50 -7.45 16.80 15.57
C ARG A 50 -6.52 17.99 15.68
N GLN A 51 -5.76 18.06 16.78
CA GLN A 51 -4.51 18.79 16.76
C GLN A 51 -3.86 18.35 15.46
N LEU A 52 -3.66 19.32 14.56
CA LEU A 52 -2.77 19.14 13.43
C LEU A 52 -1.40 18.92 14.06
N SER A 53 -1.16 17.69 14.51
CA SER A 53 0.16 17.21 14.81
C SER A 53 0.94 17.43 13.54
N SER A 54 2.14 17.99 13.65
CA SER A 54 3.13 18.17 12.59
C SER A 54 3.55 16.87 11.87
N VAL A 55 2.80 15.78 12.06
CA VAL A 55 2.98 14.45 11.51
C VAL A 55 1.79 14.17 10.57
N ASN A 56 2.11 14.13 9.29
CA ASN A 56 1.18 13.82 8.20
C ASN A 56 0.71 12.36 8.30
N LYS A 57 -0.41 12.10 8.97
CA LYS A 57 -1.00 10.76 9.09
C LYS A 57 -1.86 10.46 7.87
N GLN A 58 -1.25 9.87 6.85
CA GLN A 58 -2.01 9.30 5.72
C GLN A 58 -2.73 8.02 6.17
N PRO A 59 -4.02 7.84 5.84
CA PRO A 59 -4.89 6.81 6.41
C PRO A 59 -4.53 5.37 6.03
N HIS A 60 -3.61 5.16 5.08
CA HIS A 60 -3.22 3.82 4.63
C HIS A 60 -1.83 3.35 5.13
N PHE A 61 -1.13 4.17 5.92
CA PHE A 61 0.21 3.83 6.46
C PHE A 61 0.20 3.49 7.97
N GLU A 62 -0.94 3.62 8.67
CA GLU A 62 -1.04 3.35 10.12
C GLU A 62 -1.15 1.86 10.50
N LEU A 63 -0.90 0.91 9.58
CA LEU A 63 -0.85 -0.52 9.91
C LEU A 63 0.49 -0.99 10.49
N SER A 64 1.51 -0.11 10.54
CA SER A 64 2.83 -0.47 11.10
C SER A 64 3.07 0.02 12.53
N SER A 65 2.23 0.88 13.09
CA SER A 65 2.46 1.45 14.43
C SER A 65 1.61 0.81 15.54
N LYS A 66 0.61 0.01 15.18
CA LYS A 66 -0.22 -0.74 16.11
C LYS A 66 -0.17 -2.21 15.71
N GLN A 67 0.31 -3.04 16.64
CA GLN A 67 0.58 -4.49 16.52
C GLN A 67 2.02 -4.82 16.09
N ASN A 68 2.90 -4.98 17.09
CA ASN A 68 3.88 -6.06 17.03
C ASN A 68 3.10 -7.38 16.94
N LYS A 69 2.78 -7.84 15.72
CA LYS A 69 2.13 -9.13 15.45
C LYS A 69 3.02 -10.35 15.80
N TYR A 70 4.20 -10.13 16.37
CA TYR A 70 5.14 -11.15 16.84
C TYR A 70 5.13 -11.31 18.38
N ALA A 71 4.08 -10.87 19.06
CA ALA A 71 3.96 -10.99 20.52
C ALA A 71 3.94 -12.45 21.04
N GLY A 72 3.64 -13.43 20.18
CA GLY A 72 3.64 -14.85 20.54
C GLY A 72 5.01 -15.53 20.57
N LEU A 73 6.09 -14.86 20.14
CA LEU A 73 7.45 -15.42 20.04
C LEU A 73 8.46 -14.76 20.99
N GLY A 74 8.03 -13.91 21.93
CA GLY A 74 8.91 -13.24 22.89
C GLY A 74 9.89 -12.21 22.27
N MET A 75 9.90 -12.05 20.94
CA MET A 75 10.75 -11.09 20.24
C MET A 75 10.06 -9.73 20.15
N THR A 76 10.34 -8.86 21.11
CA THR A 76 10.04 -7.42 20.99
C THR A 76 11.04 -6.81 20.02
N VAL A 77 10.69 -6.73 18.73
CA VAL A 77 11.50 -5.98 17.75
C VAL A 77 11.31 -4.48 18.04
N LYS A 78 12.23 -3.90 18.83
CA LYS A 78 12.28 -2.46 19.05
C LYS A 78 12.68 -1.80 17.73
N MET A 79 11.71 -1.27 17.00
CA MET A 79 11.97 -0.49 15.78
C MET A 79 12.82 0.74 16.14
N ALA A 80 13.96 0.92 15.47
CA ALA A 80 14.81 2.08 15.67
C ALA A 80 14.07 3.34 15.18
N THR A 81 13.91 4.33 16.06
CA THR A 81 13.32 5.63 15.70
C THR A 81 14.41 6.62 15.34
N VAL A 82 14.14 7.52 14.39
CA VAL A 82 15.09 8.58 14.00
C VAL A 82 15.52 9.42 15.22
N GLN A 83 14.59 9.70 16.14
CA GLN A 83 14.89 10.46 17.35
C GLN A 83 15.95 9.76 18.21
N LYS A 84 15.82 8.45 18.42
CA LYS A 84 16.80 7.66 19.16
C LYS A 84 18.13 7.56 18.41
N ASN A 85 18.11 7.44 17.09
CA ASN A 85 19.33 7.39 16.29
C ASN A 85 20.12 8.71 16.34
N LYS A 86 19.44 9.86 16.48
CA LYS A 86 20.09 11.18 16.61
C LYS A 86 20.86 11.35 17.92
N GLU A 87 20.48 10.67 18.99
CA GLU A 87 21.12 10.80 20.32
C GLU A 87 22.61 10.43 20.29
N GLY A 88 23.03 9.58 19.34
CA GLY A 88 24.44 9.19 19.18
C GLY A 88 25.31 10.19 18.40
N PHE A 89 24.75 11.30 17.90
CA PHE A 89 25.46 12.25 17.06
C PHE A 89 25.41 13.67 17.63
N PRO A 90 26.53 14.43 17.61
CA PRO A 90 26.55 15.83 18.02
C PRO A 90 25.68 16.68 17.07
N PRO A 91 25.11 17.81 17.55
CA PRO A 91 24.18 18.63 16.77
C PRO A 91 24.72 19.08 15.41
N ARG A 92 26.03 19.35 15.32
CA ARG A 92 26.71 19.72 14.06
C ARG A 92 26.66 18.59 13.03
N GLN A 93 26.85 17.33 13.44
CA GLN A 93 26.77 16.18 12.53
C GLN A 93 25.34 15.89 12.12
N VAL A 94 24.36 16.10 13.00
CA VAL A 94 22.93 16.00 12.66
C VAL A 94 22.56 17.05 11.59
N LYS A 95 23.06 18.28 11.73
CA LYS A 95 22.86 19.34 10.71
C LYS A 95 23.49 18.96 9.37
N ALA A 96 24.74 18.49 9.38
CA ALA A 96 25.42 18.01 8.17
C ALA A 96 24.67 16.84 7.51
N ALA A 97 24.15 15.90 8.30
CA ALA A 97 23.34 14.79 7.81
C ALA A 97 22.03 15.26 7.13
N MET A 98 21.39 16.30 7.68
CA MET A 98 20.22 16.92 7.05
C MET A 98 20.57 17.58 5.71
N GLU A 99 21.70 18.29 5.64
CA GLU A 99 22.21 18.89 4.40
C GLU A 99 22.54 17.82 3.35
N GLY A 100 23.20 16.73 3.77
CA GLY A 100 23.45 15.55 2.93
C GLY A 100 22.16 14.93 2.39
N ARG A 101 21.10 14.87 3.21
CA ARG A 101 19.79 14.39 2.78
C ARG A 101 19.13 15.32 1.77
N SER A 102 19.22 16.63 1.99
CA SER A 102 18.73 17.64 1.06
C SER A 102 19.41 17.51 -0.32
N ALA A 103 20.74 17.36 -0.34
CA ALA A 103 21.45 17.18 -1.60
C ALA A 103 21.13 15.87 -2.32
N MET A 104 20.87 14.78 -1.59
CA MET A 104 20.36 13.55 -2.22
C MET A 104 19.06 13.83 -2.98
N HIS A 105 18.14 14.62 -2.41
CA HIS A 105 16.90 14.97 -3.10
C HIS A 105 17.12 15.93 -4.27
N ILE A 106 17.98 16.94 -4.13
CA ILE A 106 18.32 17.90 -5.20
C ILE A 106 18.95 17.17 -6.40
N LEU A 107 19.77 16.16 -6.15
CA LEU A 107 20.44 15.36 -7.18
C LEU A 107 19.56 14.24 -7.75
N ASN A 108 18.24 14.32 -7.57
CA ASN A 108 17.26 13.34 -8.02
C ASN A 108 17.48 11.93 -7.46
N ALA A 109 17.74 11.85 -6.15
CA ALA A 109 17.85 10.61 -5.39
C ALA A 109 18.83 9.60 -6.03
N PRO A 110 20.12 9.94 -6.21
CA PRO A 110 21.12 8.99 -6.71
C PRO A 110 21.33 7.84 -5.70
N SER A 111 21.93 6.73 -6.13
CA SER A 111 22.32 5.67 -5.17
C SER A 111 23.39 6.23 -4.23
N THR A 112 23.34 5.89 -2.94
CA THR A 112 24.32 6.37 -1.94
C THR A 112 25.75 6.11 -2.39
N LYS A 113 26.04 4.92 -2.93
CA LYS A 113 27.36 4.56 -3.48
C LYS A 113 27.79 5.50 -4.63
N ARG A 114 26.88 5.82 -5.55
CA ARG A 114 27.18 6.73 -6.67
C ARG A 114 27.38 8.16 -6.20
N LEU A 115 26.62 8.60 -5.21
CA LEU A 115 26.78 9.93 -4.65
C LEU A 115 28.12 10.08 -3.91
N LYS A 116 28.50 9.09 -3.09
CA LYS A 116 29.80 9.06 -2.40
C LYS A 116 30.94 9.10 -3.43
N TYR A 117 30.84 8.31 -4.51
CA TYR A 117 31.79 8.36 -5.61
C TYR A 117 31.88 9.75 -6.25
N ALA A 118 30.74 10.36 -6.61
CA ALA A 118 30.70 11.66 -7.28
C ALA A 118 31.30 12.80 -6.45
N ILE A 119 31.14 12.75 -5.13
CA ILE A 119 31.75 13.71 -4.20
C ILE A 119 33.26 13.49 -4.12
N ARG A 120 33.71 12.24 -3.93
CA ARG A 120 35.13 11.89 -3.87
C ARG A 120 35.89 12.25 -5.14
N SER A 121 35.27 12.04 -6.29
CA SER A 121 35.86 12.35 -7.60
C SER A 121 35.67 13.82 -8.01
N GLY A 122 35.06 14.66 -7.16
CA GLY A 122 34.86 16.08 -7.44
C GLY A 122 33.99 16.38 -8.66
N LEU A 123 33.05 15.50 -9.03
CA LEU A 123 32.18 15.69 -10.21
C LEU A 123 31.20 16.85 -10.02
N ILE A 124 30.85 17.15 -8.77
CA ILE A 124 29.96 18.25 -8.41
C ILE A 124 30.82 19.42 -7.91
N LYS A 125 30.97 20.45 -8.75
CA LYS A 125 31.73 21.65 -8.40
C LYS A 125 31.05 22.38 -7.24
N ASN A 126 31.86 22.90 -6.31
CA ASN A 126 31.41 23.70 -5.16
C ASN A 126 30.38 22.98 -4.26
N CYS A 127 30.48 21.65 -4.11
CA CYS A 127 29.61 20.92 -3.19
C CYS A 127 30.15 21.05 -1.74
N PRO A 128 29.40 21.68 -0.81
CA PRO A 128 29.84 21.82 0.59
C PRO A 128 29.67 20.54 1.42
N ILE A 129 29.21 19.45 0.80
CA ILE A 129 28.79 18.22 1.49
C ILE A 129 29.90 17.20 1.43
N THR A 130 30.24 16.66 2.59
CA THR A 130 31.25 15.60 2.74
C THR A 130 30.63 14.21 2.62
N GLU A 131 31.46 13.22 2.31
CA GLU A 131 31.04 11.81 2.33
C GLU A 131 30.55 11.37 3.72
N GLU A 132 31.19 11.90 4.78
CA GLU A 132 30.79 11.66 6.17
C GLU A 132 29.36 12.12 6.44
N ALA A 133 28.96 13.28 5.92
CA ALA A 133 27.60 13.78 6.06
C ALA A 133 26.56 12.80 5.48
N ILE A 134 26.87 12.13 4.37
CA ILE A 134 26.01 11.09 3.77
C ILE A 134 25.99 9.84 4.64
N ASN A 135 27.14 9.43 5.19
CA ASN A 135 27.21 8.30 6.12
C ASN A 135 26.37 8.55 7.38
N HIS A 136 26.45 9.75 7.95
CA HIS A 136 25.61 10.16 9.08
C HIS A 136 24.13 10.19 8.69
N ALA A 137 23.78 10.67 7.49
CA ALA A 137 22.40 10.65 7.02
C ALA A 137 21.85 9.22 6.88
N GLU A 138 22.66 8.29 6.37
CA GLU A 138 22.32 6.87 6.27
C GLU A 138 22.16 6.22 7.65
N ALA A 139 23.01 6.55 8.63
CA ALA A 139 22.90 6.05 9.99
C ALA A 139 21.69 6.61 10.77
N ILE A 140 21.40 7.90 10.62
CA ILE A 140 20.32 8.58 11.36
C ILE A 140 18.96 8.25 10.75
N PHE A 141 18.81 8.44 9.44
CA PHE A 141 17.52 8.39 8.73
C PHE A 141 17.29 7.06 8.00
N GLY A 142 18.34 6.26 7.79
CA GLY A 142 18.26 5.05 7.00
C GLY A 142 18.22 5.31 5.48
N PRO A 143 17.90 4.26 4.70
CA PRO A 143 17.75 4.33 3.26
C PRO A 143 16.78 5.43 2.83
N ASP A 144 17.05 6.04 1.69
CA ASP A 144 16.19 7.11 1.19
C ASP A 144 14.84 6.61 0.68
N ALA A 145 13.75 7.28 1.09
CA ALA A 145 12.39 6.89 0.76
C ALA A 145 12.09 7.08 -0.74
N SER A 146 12.58 8.17 -1.34
CA SER A 146 12.44 8.42 -2.77
C SER A 146 13.23 7.40 -3.57
N THR A 147 14.46 7.11 -3.13
CA THR A 147 15.31 6.06 -3.72
C THR A 147 14.65 4.69 -3.63
N LEU A 148 14.08 4.33 -2.48
CA LEU A 148 13.40 3.05 -2.27
C LEU A 148 12.18 2.92 -3.17
N LYS A 149 11.31 3.95 -3.22
CA LYS A 149 10.11 3.92 -4.06
C LYS A 149 10.42 3.89 -5.56
N GLY A 150 11.48 4.56 -6.01
CA GLY A 150 11.83 4.66 -7.43
C GLY A 150 12.71 3.52 -7.95
N LYS A 151 13.54 2.91 -7.11
CA LYS A 151 14.53 1.90 -7.53
C LYS A 151 14.29 0.50 -6.99
N SER A 152 13.49 0.36 -5.93
CA SER A 152 13.15 -0.96 -5.44
C SER A 152 12.25 -1.64 -6.47
N THR A 153 12.69 -2.79 -6.96
CA THR A 153 11.84 -3.68 -7.75
C THR A 153 11.23 -4.73 -6.82
N ARG A 154 10.10 -5.31 -7.23
CA ARG A 154 9.52 -6.45 -6.53
C ARG A 154 10.50 -7.63 -6.65
N PRO A 155 10.90 -8.29 -5.54
CA PRO A 155 11.72 -9.49 -5.63
C PRO A 155 10.97 -10.57 -6.40
N THR A 156 11.68 -11.31 -7.25
CA THR A 156 11.11 -12.47 -7.92
C THR A 156 10.64 -13.47 -6.86
N PRO A 157 9.39 -13.97 -6.94
CA PRO A 157 8.94 -15.00 -6.01
C PRO A 157 9.83 -16.24 -6.18
N LYS A 158 10.01 -16.99 -5.09
CA LYS A 158 10.65 -18.30 -5.18
C LYS A 158 9.85 -19.16 -6.15
N LYS A 159 10.55 -19.96 -6.97
CA LYS A 159 9.92 -20.93 -7.86
C LYS A 159 9.00 -21.82 -7.04
N THR A 160 7.70 -21.76 -7.31
CA THR A 160 6.71 -22.69 -6.76
C THR A 160 6.94 -24.04 -7.44
N TYR A 161 6.95 -25.12 -6.66
CA TYR A 161 6.88 -26.47 -7.20
C TYR A 161 5.40 -26.80 -7.44
N ASP A 162 5.09 -27.49 -8.53
CA ASP A 162 3.76 -28.06 -8.73
C ASP A 162 3.61 -29.24 -7.77
N ASP A 163 3.02 -28.98 -6.60
CA ASP A 163 2.60 -30.04 -5.70
C ASP A 163 1.38 -30.74 -6.32
N PHE A 164 1.63 -31.83 -7.03
CA PHE A 164 0.58 -32.70 -7.56
C PHE A 164 -0.10 -33.42 -6.39
N PHE A 165 -1.17 -32.84 -5.87
CA PHE A 165 -2.07 -33.55 -4.96
C PHE A 165 -3.07 -34.34 -5.79
N SER A 166 -3.25 -35.62 -5.47
CA SER A 166 -4.33 -36.41 -6.06
C SER A 166 -5.67 -35.82 -5.60
N PRO A 167 -6.62 -35.52 -6.52
CA PRO A 167 -7.94 -35.05 -6.13
C PRO A 167 -8.59 -35.98 -5.09
N PRO A 168 -9.34 -35.47 -4.11
CA PRO A 168 -9.95 -36.29 -3.07
C PRO A 168 -11.01 -37.21 -3.68
N GLU A 169 -11.14 -38.43 -3.14
CA GLU A 169 -12.08 -39.43 -3.66
C GLU A 169 -13.54 -38.94 -3.62
N GLU A 170 -13.85 -38.05 -2.67
CA GLU A 170 -15.17 -37.44 -2.50
C GLU A 170 -15.60 -36.63 -3.73
N LEU A 171 -14.66 -36.00 -4.45
CA LEU A 171 -14.98 -35.25 -5.66
C LEU A 171 -15.51 -36.17 -6.77
N TYR A 172 -14.96 -37.38 -6.90
CA TYR A 172 -15.41 -38.36 -7.88
C TYR A 172 -16.74 -39.01 -7.49
N GLN A 173 -16.96 -39.23 -6.19
CA GLN A 173 -18.21 -39.82 -5.69
C GLN A 173 -19.41 -38.89 -5.89
N HIS A 174 -19.24 -37.59 -5.61
CA HIS A 174 -20.33 -36.62 -5.69
C HIS A 174 -20.59 -36.08 -7.09
N ASN A 175 -19.57 -36.04 -7.96
CA ASN A 175 -19.67 -35.41 -9.29
C ASN A 175 -19.54 -36.43 -10.43
N ARG A 176 -20.37 -37.49 -10.41
CA ARG A 176 -20.35 -38.54 -11.46
C ARG A 176 -20.79 -38.06 -12.85
N SER A 177 -21.65 -37.04 -12.90
CA SER A 177 -22.11 -36.42 -14.14
C SER A 177 -21.70 -34.96 -14.16
N ILE A 178 -20.71 -34.64 -14.99
CA ILE A 178 -20.25 -33.27 -15.21
C ILE A 178 -20.93 -32.70 -16.44
N THR A 179 -21.35 -31.43 -16.37
CA THR A 179 -21.90 -30.71 -17.51
C THR A 179 -20.89 -29.66 -17.92
N VAL A 180 -20.23 -29.96 -19.03
CA VAL A 180 -19.14 -29.17 -19.57
C VAL A 180 -19.68 -28.21 -20.63
N CYS A 181 -19.40 -26.92 -20.46
CA CYS A 181 -19.68 -25.88 -21.44
C CYS A 181 -18.37 -25.52 -22.13
N ILE A 182 -18.33 -25.66 -23.46
CA ILE A 182 -17.13 -25.42 -24.27
C ILE A 182 -17.41 -24.27 -25.22
N ASP A 183 -16.44 -23.37 -25.34
CA ASP A 183 -16.43 -22.28 -26.30
C ASP A 183 -15.03 -22.07 -26.85
N HIS A 184 -14.89 -21.35 -27.95
CA HIS A 184 -13.60 -20.99 -28.52
C HIS A 184 -13.37 -19.48 -28.44
N MET A 185 -12.12 -19.09 -28.20
CA MET A 185 -11.72 -17.70 -28.06
C MET A 185 -10.53 -17.43 -28.98
N GLU A 186 -10.51 -16.29 -29.66
CA GLU A 186 -9.40 -15.85 -30.49
C GLU A 186 -8.88 -14.49 -30.01
N ILE A 187 -7.59 -14.42 -29.68
CA ILE A 187 -6.91 -13.21 -29.22
C ILE A 187 -5.65 -13.05 -30.06
N GLU A 188 -5.53 -11.94 -30.79
CA GLU A 188 -4.35 -11.61 -31.61
C GLU A 188 -3.87 -12.77 -32.51
N ASN A 189 -4.81 -13.40 -33.24
CA ASN A 189 -4.58 -14.58 -34.10
C ASN A 189 -4.18 -15.87 -33.37
N ALA A 190 -4.19 -15.89 -32.04
CA ALA A 190 -4.06 -17.11 -31.25
C ALA A 190 -5.46 -17.64 -30.89
N LYS A 191 -5.71 -18.92 -31.16
CA LYS A 191 -6.98 -19.59 -30.92
C LYS A 191 -6.89 -20.46 -29.67
N PHE A 192 -7.95 -20.47 -28.89
CA PHE A 192 -8.06 -21.19 -27.63
C PHE A 192 -9.37 -21.94 -27.58
N LEU A 193 -9.33 -23.16 -27.06
CA LEU A 193 -10.51 -23.87 -26.60
C LEU A 193 -10.67 -23.58 -25.11
N THR A 194 -11.78 -22.95 -24.76
CA THR A 194 -12.13 -22.60 -23.39
C THR A 194 -13.25 -23.50 -22.91
N CYS A 195 -13.14 -23.96 -21.67
CA CYS A 195 -14.09 -24.90 -21.12
C CYS A 195 -14.37 -24.58 -19.65
N ILE A 196 -15.62 -24.70 -19.26
CA ILE A 196 -16.09 -24.55 -17.89
C ILE A 196 -16.97 -25.75 -17.56
N ASP A 197 -16.58 -26.54 -16.56
CA ASP A 197 -17.51 -27.47 -15.92
C ASP A 197 -18.41 -26.69 -14.96
N THR A 198 -19.72 -26.83 -15.13
CA THR A 198 -20.71 -26.17 -14.27
C THR A 198 -20.84 -26.83 -12.91
N THR A 199 -20.52 -28.12 -12.80
CA THR A 199 -20.67 -28.91 -11.57
C THR A 199 -19.56 -28.57 -10.58
N VAL A 200 -18.29 -28.76 -10.95
CA VAL A 200 -17.16 -28.48 -10.05
C VAL A 200 -16.53 -27.10 -10.26
N ARG A 201 -17.05 -26.32 -11.23
CA ARG A 201 -16.54 -24.98 -11.60
C ARG A 201 -15.08 -24.98 -12.04
N TYR A 202 -14.61 -26.11 -12.55
CA TYR A 202 -13.30 -26.23 -13.17
C TYR A 202 -13.27 -25.44 -14.48
N ARG A 203 -12.18 -24.71 -14.70
CA ARG A 203 -11.97 -23.91 -15.91
C ARG A 203 -10.66 -24.31 -16.56
N SER A 204 -10.70 -24.60 -17.85
CA SER A 204 -9.53 -24.86 -18.66
C SER A 204 -9.50 -23.94 -19.88
N CYS A 205 -8.29 -23.62 -20.32
CA CYS A 205 -8.05 -22.85 -21.54
C CYS A 205 -6.83 -23.47 -22.23
N ILE A 206 -7.07 -24.07 -23.39
CA ILE A 206 -6.06 -24.83 -24.12
C ILE A 206 -5.80 -24.14 -25.45
N PRO A 207 -4.55 -23.75 -25.76
CA PRO A 207 -4.23 -23.16 -27.05
C PRO A 207 -4.37 -24.22 -28.15
N VAL A 208 -5.03 -23.86 -29.24
CA VAL A 208 -5.26 -24.73 -30.40
C VAL A 208 -4.70 -24.05 -31.65
N GLN A 209 -4.06 -24.82 -32.52
CA GLN A 209 -3.50 -24.26 -33.76
C GLN A 209 -4.60 -23.79 -34.72
N ASN A 210 -5.68 -24.58 -34.85
CA ASN A 210 -6.80 -24.34 -35.78
C ASN A 210 -8.11 -24.88 -35.20
N LEU A 211 -9.25 -24.29 -35.56
CA LEU A 211 -10.60 -24.74 -35.16
C LEU A 211 -11.15 -25.86 -36.05
N LYS A 212 -10.26 -26.74 -36.55
CA LYS A 212 -10.67 -27.95 -37.27
C LYS A 212 -11.03 -29.03 -36.26
N THR A 213 -11.73 -30.07 -36.71
CA THR A 213 -12.15 -31.19 -35.84
C THR A 213 -10.98 -31.79 -35.07
N ASP A 214 -9.92 -32.21 -35.75
CA ASP A 214 -8.86 -33.02 -35.12
C ASP A 214 -8.12 -32.26 -34.01
N PRO A 215 -7.66 -31.00 -34.22
CA PRO A 215 -7.02 -30.23 -33.16
C PRO A 215 -7.95 -29.88 -31.98
N VAL A 216 -9.25 -29.79 -32.22
CA VAL A 216 -10.24 -29.53 -31.16
C VAL A 216 -10.48 -30.79 -30.33
N PHE A 217 -10.57 -31.98 -30.96
CA PHE A 217 -10.64 -33.24 -30.23
C PHE A 217 -9.35 -33.51 -29.43
N ASP A 218 -8.19 -33.26 -30.01
CA ASP A 218 -6.89 -33.34 -29.30
C ASP A 218 -6.81 -32.38 -28.10
N ALA A 219 -7.54 -31.26 -28.15
CA ALA A 219 -7.66 -30.33 -27.04
C ALA A 219 -8.67 -30.80 -26.00
N LEU A 220 -9.78 -31.45 -26.41
CA LEU A 220 -10.76 -32.04 -25.49
C LEU A 220 -10.16 -33.17 -24.65
N ASP A 221 -9.29 -34.00 -25.21
CA ASP A 221 -8.61 -35.09 -24.49
C ASP A 221 -7.65 -34.59 -23.39
N LYS A 222 -7.32 -33.30 -23.40
CA LYS A 222 -6.43 -32.65 -22.43
C LYS A 222 -7.19 -31.92 -21.31
N ILE A 223 -8.52 -31.87 -21.38
CA ILE A 223 -9.41 -31.25 -20.38
C ILE A 223 -9.82 -32.30 -19.36
#